data_AF-A0A7X1GXE1-F1
#
_entry.id   AF-A0A7X1GXE1-F1
#
_cell.length_a   1.000
_cell.length_b   1.000
_cell.length_c   1.000
_cell.angle_alpha   90.00
_cell.angle_beta   90.00
_cell.angle_gamma   90.00
#
_symmetry.space_group_name_H-M   'P 1'
#
loop_
_entity.id
_entity.type
_entity.pdbx_description
1 polymer ?
#
loop_
_entity_poly.entity_id
_entity_poly.type
_entity_poly.pdbx_seq_one_letter_code
_entity_poly.pdbx_strand_id
1 'polypeptide(L)'
;MNDTIHQEACSWADIKSRLDPAWSYVVIETTAVTASVDVFHTVTALLAEHANGIKAQEICRETSSGKLLMLVQIEPGQTEAVKNKLFDPRLPPSLTVYFYDCTPVRDDDRSSGSR
;
A
#
# COMPACT_ATOMS: atom_id res chain seq x y z
N MET A 1 -9.66 3.75 14.18
CA MET A 1 -9.17 2.89 13.08
C MET A 1 -9.73 1.52 13.32
N ASN A 2 -10.79 1.16 12.60
CA ASN A 2 -11.40 -0.16 12.70
C ASN A 2 -10.85 -1.05 11.60
N ASP A 3 -10.44 -2.23 12.04
CA ASP A 3 -10.33 -3.50 11.32
C ASP A 3 -9.27 -3.59 10.22
N THR A 4 -8.08 -4.01 10.66
CA THR A 4 -7.14 -4.79 9.85
C THR A 4 -7.88 -6.05 9.38
N ILE A 5 -8.43 -6.04 8.17
CA ILE A 5 -9.05 -7.24 7.60
C ILE A 5 -7.91 -8.21 7.29
N HIS A 6 -7.81 -9.28 8.09
CA HIS A 6 -6.99 -10.43 7.80
C HIS A 6 -7.71 -11.27 6.75
N GLN A 7 -7.27 -11.22 5.50
CA GLN A 7 -7.75 -12.14 4.47
C GLN A 7 -6.86 -13.41 4.49
N GLU A 8 -7.47 -14.59 4.64
CA GLU A 8 -6.75 -15.86 4.90
C GLU A 8 -5.70 -16.20 3.82
N ALA A 9 -5.93 -15.79 2.58
CA ALA A 9 -4.97 -15.85 1.49
C ALA A 9 -5.36 -14.87 0.38
N CYS A 10 -4.37 -14.34 -0.34
CA CYS A 10 -4.54 -13.45 -1.48
C CYS A 10 -3.60 -13.82 -2.62
N SER A 11 -3.93 -13.41 -3.84
CA SER A 11 -3.00 -13.41 -4.97
C SER A 11 -2.61 -11.98 -5.29
N TRP A 12 -1.33 -11.74 -5.55
CA TRP A 12 -0.88 -10.41 -6.00
C TRP A 12 -1.58 -9.97 -7.30
N ALA A 13 -1.89 -10.92 -8.19
CA ALA A 13 -2.64 -10.64 -9.41
C ALA A 13 -4.06 -10.15 -9.12
N ASP A 14 -4.73 -10.75 -8.13
CA ASP A 14 -6.08 -10.36 -7.71
C ASP A 14 -6.06 -9.00 -6.99
N ILE A 15 -5.02 -8.73 -6.19
CA ILE A 15 -4.86 -7.42 -5.56
C ILE A 15 -4.73 -6.33 -6.62
N LYS A 16 -3.88 -6.54 -7.64
CA LYS A 16 -3.70 -5.59 -8.74
C LYS A 16 -4.99 -5.32 -9.50
N SER A 17 -5.80 -6.34 -9.76
CA SER A 17 -7.03 -6.19 -10.56
C SER A 17 -8.12 -5.37 -9.87
N ARG A 18 -8.05 -5.21 -8.54
CA ARG A 18 -9.00 -4.40 -7.75
C ARG A 18 -8.49 -3.02 -7.35
N LEU A 19 -7.26 -2.63 -7.72
CA LEU A 19 -6.74 -1.30 -7.37
C LEU A 19 -7.52 -0.23 -8.15
N ASP A 20 -8.05 0.75 -7.42
CA ASP A 20 -8.76 1.88 -7.99
C ASP A 20 -7.74 2.95 -8.41
N PRO A 21 -7.63 3.29 -9.72
CA PRO A 21 -6.64 4.24 -10.21
C PRO A 21 -6.82 5.67 -9.66
N ALA A 22 -7.95 5.99 -9.01
CA ALA A 22 -8.15 7.25 -8.31
C ALA A 22 -7.36 7.37 -6.99
N TRP A 23 -6.75 6.27 -6.52
CA TRP A 23 -6.00 6.22 -5.26
C TRP A 23 -4.55 5.82 -5.47
N SER A 24 -3.71 6.21 -4.53
CA SER A 24 -2.35 5.68 -4.43
C SER A 24 -2.33 4.50 -3.47
N TYR A 25 -1.45 3.53 -3.74
CA TYR A 25 -1.27 2.36 -2.90
C TYR A 25 0.19 2.12 -2.58
N VAL A 26 0.42 1.60 -1.39
CA VAL A 26 1.68 1.01 -0.99
C VAL A 26 1.45 -0.46 -0.69
N VAL A 27 2.37 -1.30 -1.17
CA VAL A 27 2.41 -2.71 -0.83
C VAL A 27 3.71 -3.00 -0.11
N ILE A 28 3.60 -3.51 1.10
CA ILE A 28 4.73 -3.83 1.97
C ILE A 28 4.78 -5.35 2.10
N GLU A 29 5.92 -5.91 1.74
CA GLU A 29 6.15 -7.35 1.68
C GLU A 29 7.16 -7.77 2.75
N THR A 30 6.88 -8.91 3.41
CA THR A 30 7.82 -9.56 4.32
C THR A 30 7.63 -11.08 4.35
N THR A 31 8.52 -11.81 5.03
CA THR A 31 8.40 -13.27 5.20
C THR A 31 7.18 -13.62 6.04
N ALA A 32 6.58 -14.79 5.84
CA ALA A 32 5.43 -15.22 6.65
C ALA A 32 5.87 -16.01 7.89
N VAL A 33 6.44 -15.32 8.88
CA VAL A 33 6.70 -15.86 10.23
C VAL A 33 5.92 -15.06 11.26
N THR A 34 5.67 -15.61 12.46
CA THR A 34 4.90 -14.90 13.52
C THR A 34 5.47 -13.53 13.84
N ALA A 35 6.80 -13.38 13.90
CA ALA A 35 7.47 -12.11 14.12
C ALA A 35 7.19 -11.05 13.02
N SER A 36 6.75 -11.47 11.84
CA SER A 36 6.39 -10.56 10.75
C SER A 36 5.04 -9.89 10.95
N VAL A 37 4.15 -10.47 11.76
CA VAL A 37 2.92 -9.77 12.19
C VAL A 37 3.30 -8.60 13.09
N ASP A 38 4.28 -8.77 13.97
CA ASP A 38 4.82 -7.70 14.82
C ASP A 38 5.51 -6.60 14.00
N VAL A 39 6.16 -6.97 12.90
CA VAL A 39 6.71 -6.03 11.91
C VAL A 39 5.60 -5.16 11.31
N PHE A 40 4.46 -5.76 10.93
CA PHE A 40 3.32 -5.01 10.42
C PHE A 40 2.63 -4.14 11.48
N HIS A 41 2.60 -4.57 12.75
CA HIS A 41 2.17 -3.69 13.84
C HIS A 41 3.08 -2.45 13.97
N THR A 42 4.39 -2.62 13.80
CA THR A 42 5.36 -1.50 13.81
C THR A 42 5.09 -0.55 12.64
N VAL A 43 4.84 -1.09 11.45
CA VAL A 43 4.49 -0.28 10.27
C VAL A 43 3.18 0.47 10.49
N THR A 44 2.12 -0.19 10.97
CA THR A 44 0.84 0.47 11.28
C THR A 44 1.01 1.58 12.30
N ALA A 45 1.84 1.39 13.33
CA ALA A 45 2.14 2.43 14.32
C ALA A 45 2.87 3.64 13.70
N LEU A 46 3.83 3.42 12.80
CA LEU A 46 4.49 4.50 12.06
C LEU A 46 3.52 5.25 11.16
N LEU A 47 2.63 4.53 10.50
CA LEU A 47 1.61 5.07 9.59
C LEU A 47 0.48 5.80 10.33
N ALA A 48 0.28 5.55 11.63
CA ALA A 48 -0.73 6.24 12.43
C ALA A 48 -0.50 7.76 12.51
N GLU A 49 0.75 8.23 12.38
CA GLU A 49 1.07 9.66 12.25
C GLU A 49 0.43 10.31 11.02
N HIS A 50 0.08 9.51 10.00
CA HIS A 50 -0.58 9.93 8.77
C HIS A 50 -1.99 9.32 8.61
N ALA A 51 -2.65 8.97 9.72
CA ALA A 51 -3.96 8.32 9.74
C ALA A 51 -5.01 8.99 8.84
N ASN A 52 -5.00 10.33 8.77
CA ASN A 52 -5.96 11.10 7.97
C ASN A 52 -5.80 10.87 6.46
N GLY A 53 -4.62 10.48 5.99
CA GLY A 53 -4.35 10.18 4.59
C GLY A 53 -4.47 8.71 4.24
N ILE A 54 -4.77 7.83 5.20
CA ILE A 54 -4.86 6.39 4.98
C ILE A 54 -6.33 5.99 4.99
N LYS A 55 -6.80 5.51 3.84
CA LYS A 55 -8.19 5.10 3.67
C LYS A 55 -8.46 3.71 4.21
N ALA A 56 -7.54 2.77 3.93
CA ALA A 56 -7.68 1.37 4.29
C ALA A 56 -6.30 0.71 4.45
N GLN A 57 -6.25 -0.33 5.29
CA GLN A 57 -5.11 -1.23 5.43
C GLN A 57 -5.60 -2.66 5.45
N GLU A 58 -4.97 -3.54 4.69
CA GLU A 58 -5.30 -4.95 4.60
C GLU A 58 -4.03 -5.79 4.72
N ILE A 59 -4.10 -6.90 5.44
CA ILE A 59 -3.00 -7.87 5.55
C ILE A 59 -3.46 -9.20 4.98
N CYS A 60 -2.66 -9.78 4.11
CA CYS A 60 -2.96 -11.07 3.52
C CYS A 60 -1.69 -11.90 3.27
N ARG A 61 -1.87 -13.22 3.18
CA ARG A 61 -0.79 -14.14 2.82
C ARG A 61 -0.83 -14.42 1.33
N GLU A 62 0.24 -14.11 0.63
CA GLU A 62 0.33 -14.28 -0.81
C GLU A 62 0.51 -15.77 -1.14
N THR A 63 -0.34 -16.30 -2.03
CA THR A 63 -0.46 -17.74 -2.27
C THR A 63 0.72 -18.35 -3.01
N SER A 64 1.36 -17.63 -3.95
CA SER A 64 2.41 -18.19 -4.81
C SER A 64 3.79 -18.26 -4.14
N SER A 65 4.12 -17.25 -3.34
CA SER A 65 5.39 -17.06 -2.63
C SER A 65 5.28 -17.41 -1.15
N GLY A 66 4.07 -17.47 -0.60
CA GLY A 66 3.83 -17.68 0.81
C GLY A 66 4.21 -16.49 1.69
N LYS A 67 4.55 -15.33 1.13
CA LYS A 67 4.94 -14.12 1.86
C LYS A 67 3.72 -13.42 2.47
N LEU A 68 3.97 -12.55 3.44
CA LEU A 68 2.95 -11.66 3.99
C LEU A 68 2.99 -10.32 3.28
N LEU A 69 1.82 -9.83 2.90
CA LEU A 69 1.62 -8.54 2.27
C LEU A 69 0.75 -7.67 3.17
N MET A 70 1.12 -6.39 3.27
CA MET A 70 0.26 -5.33 3.76
C MET A 70 -0.02 -4.37 2.59
N LEU A 71 -1.29 -4.20 2.27
CA LEU A 71 -1.77 -3.20 1.32
C LEU A 71 -2.26 -1.98 2.08
N VAL A 72 -1.75 -0.80 1.73
CA VAL A 72 -2.17 0.48 2.29
C VAL A 72 -2.74 1.33 1.18
N GLN A 73 -4.01 1.72 1.29
CA GLN A 73 -4.67 2.66 0.39
C GLN A 73 -4.54 4.09 0.92
N ILE A 74 -4.05 5.00 0.09
CA ILE A 74 -3.63 6.35 0.49
C ILE A 74 -4.35 7.39 -0.36
N GLU A 75 -4.82 8.45 0.27
CA GLU A 75 -5.32 9.64 -0.42
C GLU A 75 -4.23 10.24 -1.33
N PRO A 76 -4.51 10.52 -2.62
CA PRO A 76 -3.55 11.06 -3.56
C PRO A 76 -2.73 12.25 -3.02
N GLY A 77 -3.39 13.20 -2.34
CA GLY A 77 -2.75 14.38 -1.76
C GLY A 77 -1.82 14.10 -0.57
N GLN A 78 -1.86 12.90 0.01
CA GLN A 78 -1.04 12.49 1.16
C GLN A 78 0.06 11.48 0.78
N THR A 79 0.10 11.05 -0.48
CA THR A 79 1.01 10.02 -1.00
C THR A 79 2.48 10.27 -0.64
N GLU A 80 2.99 11.48 -0.91
CA GLU A 80 4.39 11.82 -0.67
C GLU A 80 4.75 11.87 0.82
N ALA A 81 3.83 12.31 1.67
CA ALA A 81 4.04 12.32 3.11
C ALA A 81 4.17 10.89 3.67
N VAL A 82 3.30 9.99 3.21
CA VAL A 82 3.33 8.57 3.60
C VAL A 82 4.58 7.86 3.03
N LYS A 83 4.96 8.14 1.77
CA LYS A 83 6.20 7.64 1.17
C LYS A 83 7.42 8.01 1.99
N ASN A 84 7.58 9.30 2.31
CA ASN A 84 8.69 9.79 3.12
C ASN A 84 8.73 9.11 4.49
N LYS A 85 7.58 8.83 5.08
CA LYS A 85 7.48 8.10 6.34
C LYS A 85 7.97 6.66 6.24
N LEU A 86 7.78 6.02 5.10
CA LEU A 86 8.27 4.65 4.85
C LEU A 86 9.77 4.58 4.57
N PHE A 87 10.45 5.72 4.41
CA PHE A 87 11.92 5.80 4.43
C PHE A 87 12.50 6.11 5.82
N ASP A 88 11.66 6.21 6.86
CA ASP A 88 12.10 6.46 8.22
C ASP A 88 13.00 5.32 8.72
N PRO A 89 14.13 5.61 9.39
CA PRO A 89 15.05 4.58 9.90
C PRO A 89 14.44 3.64 10.95
N ARG A 90 13.26 3.97 11.49
CA ARG A 90 12.46 3.07 12.34
C ARG A 90 11.80 1.92 11.56
N LEU A 91 11.79 1.97 10.22
CA LEU A 91 11.21 0.92 9.43
C LEU A 91 12.04 -0.37 9.56
N PRO A 92 11.40 -1.53 9.81
CA PRO A 92 12.12 -2.80 9.89
C PRO A 92 12.87 -3.11 8.59
N PRO A 93 14.14 -3.58 8.67
CA PRO A 93 15.00 -3.76 7.50
C PRO A 93 14.62 -4.96 6.62
N SER A 94 13.74 -5.84 7.08
CA SER A 94 13.29 -7.05 6.39
C SER A 94 12.11 -6.81 5.44
N LEU A 95 11.81 -5.54 5.13
CA LEU A 95 10.67 -5.13 4.33
C LEU A 95 11.07 -4.78 2.90
N THR A 96 10.24 -5.20 1.95
CA THR A 96 10.27 -4.66 0.59
C THR A 96 9.02 -3.81 0.38
N VAL A 97 9.17 -2.61 -0.17
CA VAL A 97 8.07 -1.65 -0.34
C VAL A 97 7.90 -1.35 -1.82
N TYR A 98 6.66 -1.45 -2.30
CA TYR A 98 6.28 -1.15 -3.68
C TYR A 98 5.25 -0.01 -3.69
N PHE A 99 5.45 0.95 -4.58
CA PHE A 99 4.56 2.10 -4.74
C PHE A 99 3.74 1.96 -6.03
N TYR A 100 2.44 2.19 -5.92
CA TYR A 100 1.49 2.22 -7.03
C TYR A 100 0.72 3.53 -6.95
N ASP A 101 1.25 4.57 -7.58
CA ASP A 101 0.68 5.91 -7.53
C ASP A 101 -0.52 6.03 -8.47
N CYS A 102 -1.51 6.82 -8.06
CA CYS A 102 -2.53 7.27 -9.01
C CYS A 102 -1.84 8.10 -10.10
N THR A 103 -1.98 7.70 -11.37
CA THR A 103 -1.62 8.59 -12.46
C THR A 103 -2.72 9.64 -12.59
N PRO A 104 -2.45 10.94 -12.39
CA PRO A 104 -3.42 11.94 -12.79
C PRO A 104 -3.65 11.77 -14.30
N VAL A 105 -4.91 11.60 -14.70
CA VAL A 105 -5.29 11.69 -16.11
C VAL A 105 -4.82 13.07 -16.56
N ARG A 106 -3.75 13.11 -17.36
CA ARG A 106 -3.35 14.35 -18.01
C ARG A 106 -4.48 14.68 -18.98
N ASP A 107 -5.20 15.78 -18.73
CA ASP A 107 -6.18 16.37 -19.65
C ASP A 107 -5.56 16.86 -20.98
N ASP A 108 -4.35 16.40 -21.34
CA ASP A 108 -3.66 16.76 -22.58
C ASP A 108 -4.20 16.00 -23.81
N ASP A 109 -5.01 14.95 -23.64
CA ASP A 109 -5.54 14.16 -24.77
C ASP A 109 -6.83 14.72 -25.41
N ARG A 110 -7.28 15.93 -25.02
CA ARG A 110 -8.48 16.56 -25.60
C ARG A 110 -8.21 17.65 -26.63
N SER A 111 -6.97 17.91 -27.03
CA SER A 111 -6.65 18.88 -28.09
C SER A 111 -5.72 18.32 -29.15
N SER A 112 -6.24 17.42 -30.00
CA SER A 112 -5.75 17.25 -31.37
C SER A 112 -6.89 16.77 -32.27
N GLY A 113 -7.99 17.52 -32.21
CA GLY A 113 -9.05 17.46 -33.21
C GLY A 113 -9.33 18.87 -33.68
N SER A 114 -8.54 19.37 -34.64
CA SER A 114 -9.00 20.34 -35.64
C SER A 114 -7.93 20.69 -36.67
N ARG A 115 -8.29 20.39 -37.92
CA ARG A 115 -7.80 20.86 -39.24
C ARG A 115 -6.71 20.04 -39.91
#